data_AF-A0A1R2CJC4-F1
#
_entry.id   AF-A0A1R2CJC4-F1
#
_cell.length_a   1.000
_cell.length_b   1.000
_cell.length_c   1.000
_cell.angle_alpha   90.00
_cell.angle_beta   90.00
_cell.angle_gamma   90.00
#
_symmetry.space_group_name_H-M   'P 1'
#
loop_
_entity.id
_entity.type
_entity.pdbx_description
1 polymer ?
#
loop_
_entity_poly.entity_id
_entity_poly.type
_entity_poly.pdbx_seq_one_letter_code
_entity_poly.pdbx_strand_id
1 'polypeptide(L)'
;MSLVIDVHNIEKGLHELFKHAFITNCNLDDENVTPEESATLEELDPAEVLDNFKDLILLLLKFKKEYKSSDKSELAQRSEQFETLLQKLEAEVRSHIRVEHQLKLHIENNLHRIEELEKTGANDKTLIKELEEKCNTKKISKSSELDKLRKETDEKVRSLLEIIEKKDKTVHKFEYENVKLRTLLEEKARECEIIKKELLKYNKITPKSKENHSTTTADLLKKKFELTKNQNIKDKSPSIREYSKRDRRSAGENDLQKILTSAYVKRDNSASMKKDDSKSFGKSYGRGHMRSISDHKLICSKKTSFL
;
A
#
# COMPACT_ATOMS: atom_id res chain seq x y z
N MET A 1 -49.71 4.89 78.65
CA MET A 1 -50.68 4.88 79.76
C MET A 1 -51.45 3.58 79.68
N SER A 2 -51.63 2.86 80.78
CA SER A 2 -52.37 1.60 80.79
C SER A 2 -53.85 1.91 81.01
N LEU A 3 -54.70 1.69 80.01
CA LEU A 3 -56.16 1.82 80.15
C LEU A 3 -56.67 0.71 81.08
N VAL A 4 -57.23 1.10 82.23
CA VAL A 4 -57.90 0.19 83.17
C VAL A 4 -59.38 0.18 82.81
N ILE A 5 -59.84 -0.87 82.12
CA ILE A 5 -61.25 -1.00 81.72
C ILE A 5 -62.03 -1.53 82.93
N ASP A 6 -62.96 -0.74 83.45
CA ASP A 6 -63.90 -1.18 84.47
C ASP A 6 -64.94 -2.13 83.84
N VAL A 7 -64.85 -3.40 84.21
CA VAL A 7 -65.68 -4.50 83.65
C VAL A 7 -67.17 -4.30 83.97
N HIS A 8 -67.51 -3.47 84.96
CA HIS A 8 -68.90 -3.21 85.33
C HIS A 8 -69.56 -2.08 84.52
N ASN A 9 -68.79 -1.34 83.70
CA ASN A 9 -69.32 -0.29 82.83
C ASN A 9 -68.64 -0.32 81.45
N ILE A 10 -68.99 -1.37 80.68
CA ILE A 10 -68.42 -1.67 79.36
C ILE A 10 -68.63 -0.52 78.37
N GLU A 11 -69.79 0.15 78.41
CA GLU A 11 -70.11 1.28 77.53
C GLU A 11 -69.16 2.45 77.74
N LYS A 12 -68.94 2.83 79.00
CA LYS A 12 -67.98 3.89 79.35
C LYS A 12 -66.54 3.51 78.96
N GLY A 13 -66.15 2.25 79.21
CA GLY A 13 -64.83 1.76 78.82
C GLY A 13 -64.60 1.76 77.31
N LEU A 14 -65.63 1.41 76.53
CA LEU A 14 -65.59 1.46 75.06
C LEU A 14 -65.45 2.89 74.54
N HIS A 15 -66.21 3.81 75.14
CA HIS A 15 -66.18 5.22 74.80
C HIS A 15 -64.82 5.87 75.12
N GLU A 16 -64.23 5.57 76.29
CA GLU A 16 -62.87 6.01 76.64
C GLU A 16 -61.81 5.43 75.69
N LEU A 17 -61.96 4.15 75.31
CA LEU A 17 -61.07 3.51 74.33
C LEU A 17 -61.14 4.17 72.96
N PHE A 18 -62.35 4.47 72.46
CA PHE A 18 -62.54 5.17 71.20
C PHE A 18 -61.95 6.58 71.26
N LYS A 19 -62.23 7.35 72.31
CA LYS A 19 -61.65 8.70 72.50
C LYS A 19 -60.12 8.65 72.50
N HIS A 20 -59.53 7.70 73.23
CA HIS A 20 -58.08 7.51 73.23
C HIS A 20 -57.54 7.14 71.84
N ALA A 21 -58.20 6.22 71.13
CA ALA A 21 -57.81 5.81 69.78
C ALA A 21 -57.90 6.96 68.78
N PHE A 22 -58.96 7.78 68.84
CA PHE A 22 -59.14 8.96 67.99
C PHE A 22 -58.05 10.00 68.24
N ILE A 23 -57.82 10.40 69.49
CA ILE A 23 -56.76 11.36 69.87
C ILE A 23 -55.39 10.85 69.41
N THR A 24 -55.11 9.56 69.62
CA THR A 24 -53.86 8.95 69.19
C THR A 24 -53.72 8.98 67.67
N ASN A 25 -54.81 8.76 66.91
CA ASN A 25 -54.78 8.82 65.46
C ASN A 25 -54.50 10.24 64.96
N CYS A 26 -55.18 11.26 65.49
CA CYS A 26 -54.89 12.66 65.12
C CYS A 26 -53.42 13.03 65.37
N ASN A 27 -52.87 12.61 66.53
CA ASN A 27 -51.46 12.85 66.84
C ASN A 27 -50.49 12.14 65.89
N LEU A 28 -50.88 10.99 65.30
CA LEU A 28 -50.07 10.30 64.29
C LEU A 28 -50.06 11.03 62.95
N ASP A 29 -51.09 11.81 62.67
CA ASP A 29 -51.24 12.65 61.48
C ASP A 29 -50.70 14.08 61.71
N ASP A 30 -50.00 14.32 62.82
CA ASP A 30 -49.51 15.63 63.27
C ASP A 30 -50.63 16.68 63.47
N GLU A 31 -51.88 16.24 63.69
CA GLU A 31 -53.05 17.07 63.93
C GLU A 31 -53.43 17.09 65.43
N ASN A 32 -53.75 18.27 65.96
CA ASN A 32 -54.24 18.39 67.34
C ASN A 32 -55.76 18.29 67.37
N VAL A 33 -56.31 17.54 68.33
CA VAL A 33 -57.75 17.47 68.56
C VAL A 33 -58.28 18.85 68.97
N THR A 34 -59.24 19.35 68.20
CA THR A 34 -59.87 20.64 68.48
C THR A 34 -60.83 20.53 69.68
N PRO A 35 -61.09 21.63 70.41
CA PRO A 35 -62.04 21.59 71.52
C PRO A 35 -63.46 21.23 71.07
N GLU A 36 -63.84 21.55 69.84
CA GLU A 36 -65.14 21.22 69.25
C GLU A 36 -65.26 19.70 69.00
N GLU A 37 -64.23 19.07 68.44
CA GLU A 37 -64.17 17.61 68.27
C GLU A 37 -64.15 16.88 69.61
N SER A 38 -63.42 17.40 70.61
CA SER A 38 -63.40 16.81 71.95
C SER A 38 -64.76 16.86 72.64
N ALA A 39 -65.55 17.93 72.43
CA ALA A 39 -66.91 18.02 72.95
C ALA A 39 -67.84 17.04 72.23
N THR A 40 -67.73 16.96 70.90
CA THR A 40 -68.51 16.04 70.07
C THR A 40 -68.26 14.58 70.47
N LEU A 41 -67.00 14.24 70.76
CA LEU A 41 -66.62 12.90 71.24
C LEU A 41 -67.26 12.52 72.57
N GLU A 42 -67.67 13.47 73.43
CA GLU A 42 -68.34 13.19 74.71
C GLU A 42 -69.85 13.01 74.59
N GLU A 43 -70.43 13.44 73.47
CA GLU A 43 -71.88 13.38 73.21
C GLU A 43 -72.30 12.16 72.39
N LEU A 44 -71.35 11.35 71.92
CA LEU A 44 -71.62 10.18 71.08
C LEU A 44 -72.36 9.07 71.84
N ASP A 45 -73.45 8.59 71.24
CA ASP A 45 -74.17 7.42 71.73
C ASP A 45 -73.29 6.14 71.58
N PRO A 46 -73.31 5.21 72.55
CA PRO A 46 -72.60 3.93 72.45
C PRO A 46 -72.73 3.20 71.10
N ALA A 47 -73.88 3.27 70.42
CA ALA A 47 -74.05 2.66 69.10
C ALA A 47 -73.21 3.36 68.02
N GLU A 48 -73.15 4.69 68.02
CA GLU A 48 -72.33 5.49 67.10
C GLU A 48 -70.84 5.27 67.37
N VAL A 49 -70.43 5.18 68.64
CA VAL A 49 -69.06 4.83 69.03
C VAL A 49 -68.67 3.47 68.45
N LEU A 50 -69.54 2.47 68.52
CA LEU A 50 -69.28 1.14 67.98
C LEU A 50 -69.13 1.15 66.45
N ASP A 51 -70.00 1.86 65.73
CA ASP A 51 -69.93 1.95 64.27
C ASP A 51 -68.69 2.71 63.81
N ASN A 52 -68.36 3.84 64.46
CA ASN A 52 -67.13 4.59 64.19
C ASN A 52 -65.87 3.75 64.49
N PHE A 53 -65.87 2.99 65.58
CA PHE A 53 -64.76 2.11 65.94
C PHE A 53 -64.61 0.96 64.94
N LYS A 54 -65.72 0.40 64.47
CA LYS A 54 -65.73 -0.62 63.41
C LYS A 54 -65.16 -0.08 62.11
N ASP A 55 -65.55 1.13 61.69
CA ASP A 55 -65.02 1.77 60.49
C ASP A 55 -63.52 2.05 60.61
N LEU A 56 -63.06 2.54 61.77
CA LEU A 56 -61.64 2.73 62.07
C LEU A 56 -60.87 1.40 61.97
N ILE A 57 -61.37 0.32 62.56
CA ILE A 57 -60.76 -1.01 62.47
C ILE A 57 -60.72 -1.49 61.01
N LEU A 58 -61.80 -1.32 60.26
CA LEU A 58 -61.85 -1.71 58.85
C LEU A 58 -60.85 -0.92 58.01
N LEU A 59 -60.71 0.38 58.26
CA LEU A 59 -59.72 1.23 57.60
C LEU A 59 -58.29 0.77 57.93
N LEU A 60 -57.99 0.50 59.19
CA LEU A 60 -56.69 -0.02 59.63
C LEU A 60 -56.36 -1.38 58.99
N LEU A 61 -57.36 -2.28 58.88
CA LEU A 61 -57.19 -3.57 58.24
C LEU A 61 -56.96 -3.45 56.72
N LYS A 62 -57.66 -2.52 56.06
CA LYS A 62 -57.44 -2.21 54.64
C LYS A 62 -56.05 -1.62 54.42
N PHE A 63 -55.66 -0.61 55.21
CA PHE A 63 -54.33 -0.02 55.16
C PHE A 63 -53.23 -1.07 55.38
N LYS A 64 -53.37 -1.92 56.40
CA LYS A 64 -52.42 -3.01 56.67
C LYS A 64 -52.31 -3.99 55.50
N LYS A 65 -53.42 -4.28 54.82
CA LYS A 65 -53.43 -5.14 53.63
C LYS A 65 -52.71 -4.46 52.47
N GLU A 66 -53.02 -3.19 52.20
CA GLU A 66 -52.44 -2.39 51.12
C GLU A 66 -50.94 -2.17 51.32
N TYR A 67 -50.52 -1.79 52.53
CA TYR A 67 -49.11 -1.63 52.90
C TYR A 67 -48.33 -2.92 52.70
N LYS A 68 -48.88 -4.06 53.17
CA LYS A 68 -48.24 -5.37 52.96
C LYS A 68 -48.18 -5.77 51.50
N SER A 69 -49.12 -5.35 50.66
CA SER A 69 -49.04 -5.60 49.22
C SER A 69 -48.09 -4.64 48.51
N SER A 70 -48.05 -3.36 48.89
CA SER A 70 -47.16 -2.35 48.30
C SER A 70 -45.72 -2.67 48.60
N ASP A 71 -45.37 -2.91 49.86
CA ASP A 71 -44.00 -3.23 50.28
C ASP A 71 -43.48 -4.50 49.58
N LYS A 72 -44.31 -5.55 49.48
CA LYS A 72 -43.97 -6.74 48.71
C LYS A 72 -43.80 -6.46 47.22
N SER A 73 -44.62 -5.59 46.65
CA SER A 73 -44.56 -5.21 45.24
C SER A 73 -43.32 -4.37 44.94
N GLU A 74 -43.00 -3.40 45.79
CA GLU A 74 -41.81 -2.55 45.68
C GLU A 74 -40.54 -3.38 45.84
N LEU A 75 -40.50 -4.30 46.80
CA LEU A 75 -39.39 -5.22 46.97
C LEU A 75 -39.19 -6.12 45.75
N ALA A 76 -40.29 -6.65 45.18
CA ALA A 76 -40.23 -7.44 43.95
C ALA A 76 -39.73 -6.62 42.75
N GLN A 77 -40.23 -5.40 42.58
CA GLN A 77 -39.79 -4.50 41.51
C GLN A 77 -38.32 -4.12 41.66
N ARG A 78 -37.86 -3.83 42.88
CA ARG A 78 -36.45 -3.52 43.15
C ARG A 78 -35.56 -4.75 42.90
N SER A 79 -36.02 -5.94 43.27
CA SER A 79 -35.32 -7.19 42.97
C SER A 79 -35.19 -7.42 41.45
N GLU A 80 -36.24 -7.16 40.68
CA GLU A 80 -36.23 -7.27 39.21
C GLU A 80 -35.28 -6.26 38.57
N GLN A 81 -35.21 -5.03 39.08
CA GLN A 81 -34.26 -4.02 38.63
C GLN A 81 -32.81 -4.45 38.87
N PHE A 82 -32.51 -4.99 40.05
CA PHE A 82 -31.16 -5.50 40.36
C PHE A 82 -30.79 -6.70 39.50
N GLU A 83 -31.72 -7.64 39.28
CA GLU A 83 -31.51 -8.77 38.39
C GLU A 83 -31.20 -8.31 36.95
N THR A 84 -31.96 -7.32 36.45
CA THR A 84 -31.73 -6.75 35.11
C THR A 84 -30.37 -6.07 35.02
N LEU A 85 -29.95 -5.34 36.06
CA LEU A 85 -28.64 -4.70 36.11
C LEU A 85 -27.52 -5.74 36.15
N LEU A 86 -27.69 -6.80 36.93
CA LEU A 86 -26.74 -7.91 37.04
C LEU A 86 -26.55 -8.60 35.69
N GLN A 87 -27.64 -8.92 34.99
CA GLN A 87 -27.61 -9.52 33.66
C GLN A 87 -26.89 -8.64 32.62
N LYS A 88 -27.06 -7.31 32.69
CA LYS A 88 -26.33 -6.36 31.82
C LYS A 88 -24.83 -6.39 32.09
N LEU A 89 -24.43 -6.35 33.36
CA LEU A 89 -23.01 -6.42 33.75
C LEU A 89 -22.39 -7.76 33.36
N GLU A 90 -23.11 -8.88 33.54
CA GLU A 90 -22.65 -10.19 33.08
C GLU A 90 -22.48 -10.25 31.56
N ALA A 91 -23.40 -9.66 30.79
CA ALA A 91 -23.29 -9.59 29.34
C ALA A 91 -22.08 -8.76 28.89
N GLU A 92 -21.79 -7.65 29.58
CA GLU A 92 -20.62 -6.81 29.33
C GLU A 92 -19.32 -7.57 29.63
N VAL A 93 -19.22 -8.26 30.76
CA VAL A 93 -18.05 -9.11 31.09
C VAL A 93 -17.82 -10.18 30.02
N ARG A 94 -18.89 -10.87 29.58
CA ARG A 94 -18.80 -11.87 28.49
C ARG A 94 -18.33 -11.24 27.18
N SER A 95 -18.73 -9.99 26.90
CA SER A 95 -18.27 -9.23 25.73
C SER A 95 -16.77 -8.92 25.83
N HIS A 96 -16.31 -8.42 26.97
CA HIS A 96 -14.88 -8.14 27.20
C HIS A 96 -14.00 -9.37 27.04
N ILE A 97 -14.39 -10.51 27.63
CA ILE A 97 -13.66 -11.78 27.48
C ILE A 97 -13.53 -12.17 26.00
N ARG A 98 -14.59 -11.98 25.20
CA ARG A 98 -14.57 -12.28 23.77
C ARG A 98 -13.59 -11.38 23.01
N VAL A 99 -13.63 -10.07 23.27
CA VAL A 99 -12.73 -9.10 22.64
C VAL A 99 -11.29 -9.36 23.04
N GLU A 100 -11.02 -9.62 24.32
CA GLU A 100 -9.69 -9.96 24.82
C GLU A 100 -9.13 -11.20 24.12
N HIS A 101 -9.94 -12.27 23.99
CA HIS A 101 -9.54 -13.47 23.28
C HIS A 101 -9.22 -13.21 21.80
N GLN A 102 -10.02 -12.39 21.12
CA GLN A 102 -9.75 -11.99 19.72
C GLN A 102 -8.43 -11.22 19.60
N LEU A 103 -8.18 -10.27 20.51
CA LEU A 103 -6.94 -9.52 20.53
C LEU A 103 -5.74 -10.42 20.78
N LYS A 104 -5.86 -11.39 21.69
CA LYS A 104 -4.81 -12.37 21.97
C LYS A 104 -4.44 -13.18 20.73
N LEU A 105 -5.44 -13.71 20.01
CA LEU A 105 -5.21 -14.43 18.75
C LEU A 105 -4.53 -13.55 17.70
N HIS A 106 -4.94 -12.27 17.60
CA HIS A 106 -4.33 -11.33 16.66
C HIS A 106 -2.86 -11.02 17.01
N ILE A 107 -2.54 -10.88 18.31
CA ILE A 107 -1.17 -10.71 18.78
C ILE A 107 -0.34 -11.96 18.46
N GLU A 108 -0.84 -13.15 18.76
CA GLU A 108 -0.16 -14.43 18.48
C GLU A 108 0.14 -14.57 16.98
N ASN A 109 -0.83 -14.27 16.10
CA ASN A 109 -0.65 -14.31 14.66
C ASN A 109 0.40 -13.29 14.16
N ASN A 110 0.41 -12.08 14.72
CA ASN A 110 1.40 -11.07 14.35
C ASN A 110 2.81 -11.43 14.83
N LEU A 111 2.93 -12.00 16.03
CA LEU A 111 4.21 -12.50 16.54
C LEU A 111 4.77 -13.59 15.62
N HIS A 112 3.93 -14.53 15.20
CA HIS A 112 4.34 -15.58 14.26
C HIS A 112 4.81 -14.99 12.93
N ARG A 113 4.09 -14.01 12.37
CA ARG A 113 4.49 -13.33 11.14
C ARG A 113 5.81 -12.56 11.28
N ILE A 114 6.05 -11.93 12.43
CA ILE A 114 7.33 -11.27 12.73
C ILE A 114 8.46 -12.30 12.72
N GLU A 115 8.28 -13.43 13.39
CA GLU A 115 9.28 -14.52 13.42
C GLU A 115 9.61 -15.04 12.01
N GLU A 116 8.61 -15.24 11.15
CA GLU A 116 8.81 -15.63 9.75
C GLU A 116 9.60 -14.59 8.95
N LEU A 117 9.30 -13.30 9.14
CA LEU A 117 10.00 -12.20 8.49
C LEU A 117 11.44 -12.07 8.99
N GLU A 118 11.69 -12.27 10.28
CA GLU A 118 13.03 -12.26 10.87
C GLU A 118 13.88 -13.42 10.31
N LYS A 119 13.31 -14.62 10.21
CA LYS A 119 13.96 -15.78 9.61
C LYS A 119 14.28 -15.54 8.13
N THR A 120 13.34 -14.99 7.38
CA THR A 120 13.53 -14.65 5.96
C THR A 120 14.62 -13.58 5.80
N GLY A 121 14.57 -12.52 6.61
CA GLY A 121 15.58 -11.46 6.60
C GLY A 121 16.98 -11.95 7.02
N ALA A 122 17.08 -12.93 7.92
CA ALA A 122 18.35 -13.57 8.26
C ALA A 122 18.90 -14.36 7.06
N ASN A 123 18.06 -15.14 6.38
CA ASN A 123 18.45 -15.89 5.17
C ASN A 123 18.92 -14.94 4.06
N ASP A 124 18.17 -13.86 3.80
CA ASP A 124 18.53 -12.87 2.78
C ASP A 124 19.87 -12.20 3.11
N LYS A 125 20.12 -11.85 4.38
CA LYS A 125 21.43 -11.34 4.82
C LYS A 125 22.57 -12.32 4.56
N THR A 126 22.35 -13.62 4.79
CA THR A 126 23.38 -14.64 4.48
C THR A 126 23.62 -14.75 2.97
N LEU A 127 22.57 -14.74 2.15
CA LEU A 127 22.67 -14.79 0.69
C LEU A 127 23.40 -13.57 0.13
N ILE A 128 23.10 -12.37 0.64
CA ILE A 128 23.78 -11.13 0.26
C ILE A 128 25.28 -11.24 0.54
N LYS A 129 25.67 -11.67 1.75
CA LYS A 129 27.08 -11.88 2.10
C LYS A 129 27.78 -12.87 1.16
N GLU A 130 27.15 -14.01 0.86
CA GLU A 130 27.72 -14.98 -0.08
C GLU A 130 27.91 -14.40 -1.49
N LEU A 131 26.94 -13.60 -1.97
CA LEU A 131 27.02 -12.96 -3.29
C LEU A 131 28.09 -11.86 -3.33
N GLU A 132 28.23 -11.09 -2.26
CA GLU A 132 29.29 -10.09 -2.10
C GLU A 132 30.68 -10.75 -2.13
N GLU A 133 30.87 -11.85 -1.41
CA GLU A 133 32.13 -12.64 -1.44
C GLU A 133 32.42 -13.19 -2.84
N LYS A 134 31.41 -13.75 -3.52
CA LYS A 134 31.52 -14.23 -4.92
C LYS A 134 31.85 -13.11 -5.91
N CYS A 135 31.36 -11.89 -5.68
CA CYS A 135 31.67 -10.73 -6.51
C CYS A 135 33.09 -10.21 -6.26
N ASN A 136 33.52 -10.15 -4.99
CA ASN A 136 34.85 -9.68 -4.62
C ASN A 136 35.95 -10.63 -5.15
N THR A 137 35.75 -11.94 -5.04
CA THR A 137 36.68 -12.94 -5.61
C THR A 137 36.81 -12.82 -7.14
N LYS A 138 35.69 -12.59 -7.85
CA LYS A 138 35.71 -12.39 -9.32
C LYS A 138 36.29 -11.04 -9.77
N LYS A 139 36.16 -9.97 -8.98
CA LYS A 139 36.78 -8.66 -9.30
C LYS A 139 38.29 -8.75 -9.30
N ILE A 140 38.88 -9.51 -8.37
CA ILE A 140 40.34 -9.69 -8.27
C ILE A 140 40.90 -10.45 -9.48
N SER A 141 40.19 -11.45 -10.00
CA SER A 141 40.66 -12.20 -11.18
C SER A 141 40.56 -11.39 -12.49
N LYS A 142 39.51 -10.57 -12.63
CA LYS A 142 39.25 -9.82 -13.87
C LYS A 142 40.14 -8.59 -14.06
N SER A 143 40.56 -7.91 -12.99
CA SER A 143 41.41 -6.71 -13.17
C SER A 143 42.79 -7.08 -13.72
N SER A 144 43.36 -8.22 -13.31
CA SER A 144 44.67 -8.68 -13.78
C SER A 144 44.71 -8.99 -15.29
N GLU A 145 43.68 -9.64 -15.82
CA GLU A 145 43.60 -9.95 -17.25
C GLU A 145 43.31 -8.71 -18.10
N LEU A 146 42.41 -7.84 -17.62
CA LEU A 146 42.04 -6.62 -18.32
C LEU A 146 43.22 -5.64 -18.39
N ASP A 147 44.00 -5.52 -17.32
CA ASP A 147 45.22 -4.70 -17.30
C ASP A 147 46.31 -5.24 -18.23
N LYS A 148 46.45 -6.58 -18.36
CA LYS A 148 47.36 -7.19 -19.33
C LYS A 148 46.93 -6.90 -20.76
N LEU A 149 45.64 -7.08 -21.06
CA LEU A 149 45.08 -6.82 -22.38
C LEU A 149 45.24 -5.35 -22.77
N ARG A 150 45.03 -4.44 -21.81
CA ARG A 150 45.17 -2.99 -22.01
C ARG A 150 46.61 -2.61 -22.36
N LYS A 151 47.59 -3.16 -21.63
CA LYS A 151 49.02 -2.97 -21.95
C LYS A 151 49.36 -3.48 -23.35
N GLU A 152 48.90 -4.68 -23.72
CA GLU A 152 49.15 -5.25 -25.04
C GLU A 152 48.53 -4.39 -26.16
N THR A 153 47.33 -3.85 -25.95
CA THR A 153 46.70 -2.93 -26.92
C THR A 153 47.46 -1.61 -27.04
N ASP A 154 47.90 -1.03 -25.91
CA ASP A 154 48.66 0.23 -25.92
C ASP A 154 50.01 0.06 -26.65
N GLU A 155 50.66 -1.10 -26.47
CA GLU A 155 51.92 -1.45 -27.13
C GLU A 155 51.74 -1.65 -28.64
N LYS A 156 50.65 -2.32 -29.05
CA LYS A 156 50.26 -2.45 -30.48
C LYS A 156 49.98 -1.09 -31.10
N VAL A 157 49.22 -0.23 -30.43
CA VAL A 157 48.93 1.14 -30.91
C VAL A 157 50.23 1.93 -31.08
N ARG A 158 51.15 1.87 -30.11
CA ARG A 158 52.45 2.54 -30.20
C ARG A 158 53.29 2.03 -31.39
N SER A 159 53.32 0.72 -31.61
CA SER A 159 54.04 0.13 -32.75
C SER A 159 53.47 0.56 -34.11
N LEU A 160 52.13 0.67 -34.23
CA LEU A 160 51.47 1.09 -35.46
C LEU A 160 51.74 2.57 -35.76
N LEU A 161 51.75 3.43 -34.74
CA LEU A 161 52.11 4.84 -34.89
C LEU A 161 53.53 5.02 -35.43
N GLU A 162 54.49 4.22 -34.95
CA GLU A 162 55.88 4.27 -35.44
C GLU A 162 55.99 3.82 -36.91
N ILE A 163 55.19 2.83 -37.33
CA ILE A 163 55.12 2.39 -38.73
C ILE A 163 54.53 3.49 -39.61
N ILE A 164 53.47 4.17 -39.15
CA ILE A 164 52.86 5.29 -39.88
C ILE A 164 53.88 6.40 -40.08
N GLU A 165 54.61 6.80 -39.03
CA GLU A 165 55.62 7.85 -39.12
C GLU A 165 56.75 7.49 -40.13
N LYS A 166 57.18 6.22 -40.16
CA LYS A 166 58.15 5.73 -41.16
C LYS A 166 57.58 5.79 -42.58
N LYS A 167 56.31 5.42 -42.77
CA LYS A 167 55.63 5.51 -44.07
C LYS A 167 55.48 6.96 -44.52
N ASP A 168 55.10 7.87 -43.63
CA ASP A 168 54.95 9.30 -43.95
C ASP A 168 56.28 9.91 -44.41
N LYS A 169 57.39 9.58 -43.75
CA LYS A 169 58.74 9.96 -44.20
C LYS A 169 59.06 9.43 -45.61
N THR A 170 58.57 8.25 -45.94
CA THR A 170 58.79 7.63 -47.25
C THR A 170 57.91 8.29 -48.32
N VAL A 171 56.66 8.60 -47.98
CA VAL A 171 55.72 9.35 -48.83
C VAL A 171 56.29 10.73 -49.17
N HIS A 172 56.79 11.47 -48.17
CA HIS A 172 57.42 12.79 -48.40
C HIS A 172 58.61 12.71 -49.37
N LYS A 173 59.43 11.65 -49.30
CA LYS A 173 60.52 11.43 -50.26
C LYS A 173 59.99 11.21 -51.68
N PHE A 174 58.97 10.38 -51.84
CA PHE A 174 58.35 10.15 -53.14
C PHE A 174 57.65 11.40 -53.69
N GLU A 175 57.00 12.19 -52.85
CA GLU A 175 56.40 13.47 -53.24
C GLU A 175 57.46 14.44 -53.77
N TYR A 176 58.59 14.56 -53.07
CA TYR A 176 59.71 15.37 -53.51
C TYR A 176 60.29 14.92 -54.86
N GLU A 177 60.51 13.62 -55.05
CA GLU A 177 60.96 13.06 -56.33
C GLU A 177 59.93 13.28 -57.45
N ASN A 178 58.64 13.17 -57.16
CA ASN A 178 57.57 13.39 -58.14
C ASN A 178 57.57 14.85 -58.62
N VAL A 179 57.72 15.80 -57.70
CA VAL A 179 57.87 17.23 -58.05
C VAL A 179 59.08 17.44 -58.96
N LYS A 180 60.23 16.84 -58.63
CA LYS A 180 61.46 16.92 -59.45
C LYS A 180 61.29 16.32 -60.85
N LEU A 181 60.57 15.21 -60.97
CA LEU A 181 60.28 14.59 -62.27
C LEU A 181 59.30 15.43 -63.09
N ARG A 182 58.29 16.05 -62.45
CA ARG A 182 57.35 16.96 -63.13
C ARG A 182 58.05 18.17 -63.72
N THR A 183 58.96 18.82 -62.98
CA THR A 183 59.74 19.95 -63.51
C THR A 183 60.65 19.54 -64.68
N LEU A 184 61.34 18.40 -64.60
CA LEU A 184 62.11 17.86 -65.72
C LEU A 184 61.24 17.55 -66.94
N LEU A 185 60.05 17.00 -66.74
CA LEU A 185 59.10 16.71 -67.81
C LEU A 185 58.64 18.00 -68.51
N GLU A 186 58.33 19.05 -67.73
CA GLU A 186 57.96 20.37 -68.27
C GLU A 186 59.11 21.04 -69.03
N GLU A 187 60.35 20.90 -68.57
CA GLU A 187 61.54 21.34 -69.32
C GLU A 187 61.69 20.61 -70.65
N LYS A 188 61.59 19.27 -70.66
CA LYS A 188 61.66 18.48 -71.90
C LYS A 188 60.49 18.74 -72.84
N ALA A 189 59.30 19.00 -72.31
CA ALA A 189 58.15 19.41 -73.12
C ALA A 189 58.42 20.75 -73.82
N ARG A 190 59.00 21.74 -73.11
CA ARG A 190 59.41 23.02 -73.70
C ARG A 190 60.50 22.85 -74.78
N GLU A 191 61.51 22.01 -74.54
CA GLU A 191 62.52 21.68 -75.56
C GLU A 191 61.89 21.06 -76.81
N CYS A 192 60.97 20.12 -76.65
CA CYS A 192 60.26 19.49 -77.77
C CYS A 192 59.42 20.50 -78.57
N GLU A 193 58.76 21.45 -77.90
CA GLU A 193 58.03 22.53 -78.58
C GLU A 193 58.95 23.44 -79.40
N ILE A 194 60.15 23.74 -78.90
CA ILE A 194 61.16 24.52 -79.61
C ILE A 194 61.60 23.77 -80.88
N ILE A 195 61.99 22.50 -80.75
CA ILE A 195 62.41 21.65 -81.88
C ILE A 195 61.27 21.51 -82.91
N LYS A 196 60.03 21.33 -82.46
CA LYS A 196 58.85 21.27 -83.34
C LYS A 196 58.67 22.56 -84.13
N LYS A 197 58.88 23.72 -83.50
CA LYS A 197 58.84 25.03 -84.18
C LYS A 197 60.00 25.18 -85.19
N GLU A 198 61.18 24.65 -84.89
CA GLU A 198 62.34 24.65 -85.80
C GLU A 198 62.14 23.72 -87.01
N LEU A 199 61.62 22.52 -86.82
CA LEU A 199 61.27 21.59 -87.91
C LEU A 199 60.23 22.19 -88.86
N LEU A 200 59.24 22.92 -88.34
CA LEU A 200 58.26 23.64 -89.16
C LEU A 200 58.90 24.77 -89.99
N LYS A 201 60.01 25.37 -89.54
CA LYS A 201 60.79 26.33 -90.34
C LYS A 201 61.56 25.62 -91.46
N TYR A 202 62.20 24.49 -91.19
CA TYR A 202 62.91 23.69 -92.19
C TYR A 202 61.99 23.13 -93.30
N ASN A 203 60.79 22.64 -92.94
CA ASN A 203 59.80 22.15 -93.90
C ASN A 203 59.23 23.24 -94.84
N LYS A 204 59.46 24.54 -94.56
CA LYS A 204 59.11 25.63 -95.48
C LYS A 204 60.18 25.93 -96.52
N ILE A 205 61.41 25.42 -96.35
CA ILE A 205 62.58 25.73 -97.18
C ILE A 205 62.88 24.63 -98.21
N THR A 206 62.27 23.44 -98.10
CA THR A 206 62.45 22.33 -99.03
C THR A 206 61.16 22.01 -99.80
N PRO A 207 61.17 21.99 -101.16
CA PRO A 207 59.99 21.66 -101.95
C PRO A 207 59.68 20.16 -101.94
N LYS A 208 58.38 19.85 -101.90
CA LYS A 208 57.78 18.51 -101.86
C LYS A 208 58.28 17.61 -103.00
N SER A 209 59.06 16.57 -102.69
CA SER A 209 59.11 15.35 -103.48
C SER A 209 57.95 14.45 -103.06
N LYS A 210 57.09 14.10 -104.02
CA LYS A 210 56.01 13.13 -103.85
C LYS A 210 56.65 11.74 -103.79
N GLU A 211 56.57 11.06 -102.65
CA GLU A 211 56.72 9.61 -102.62
C GLU A 211 55.69 8.98 -101.69
N ASN A 212 54.80 8.20 -102.32
CA ASN A 212 53.90 7.27 -101.68
C ASN A 212 54.74 6.11 -101.12
N HIS A 213 54.73 5.85 -99.81
CA HIS A 213 54.80 4.48 -99.31
C HIS A 213 54.39 4.29 -97.85
N SER A 214 53.37 3.45 -97.69
CA SER A 214 53.09 2.49 -96.61
C SER A 214 53.03 2.97 -95.15
N THR A 215 51.82 3.33 -94.77
CA THR A 215 51.16 2.99 -93.50
C THR A 215 51.37 1.53 -93.10
N THR A 216 52.28 1.24 -92.16
CA THR A 216 52.29 -0.09 -91.50
C THR A 216 52.85 -0.15 -90.07
N THR A 217 53.52 0.88 -89.56
CA THR A 217 54.16 0.81 -88.22
C THR A 217 53.41 1.55 -87.11
N ALA A 218 52.56 2.54 -87.44
CA ALA A 218 51.82 3.31 -86.43
C ALA A 218 50.70 2.49 -85.75
N ASP A 219 50.05 1.56 -86.46
CA ASP A 219 49.00 0.69 -85.89
C ASP A 219 49.55 -0.45 -85.02
N LEU A 220 50.79 -0.91 -85.26
CA LEU A 220 51.44 -1.92 -84.42
C LEU A 220 51.80 -1.38 -83.03
N LEU A 221 52.14 -0.09 -82.91
CA LEU A 221 52.44 0.54 -81.63
C LEU A 221 51.17 0.82 -80.81
N LYS A 222 50.07 1.21 -81.46
CA LYS A 222 48.78 1.44 -80.79
C LYS A 222 48.21 0.14 -80.21
N LYS A 223 48.35 -0.98 -80.92
CA LYS A 223 47.91 -2.31 -80.47
C LYS A 223 48.77 -2.88 -79.33
N LYS A 224 50.08 -2.59 -79.29
CA LYS A 224 50.92 -2.94 -78.12
C LYS A 224 50.56 -2.14 -76.87
N PHE A 225 50.16 -0.87 -77.00
CA PHE A 225 49.83 -0.02 -75.85
C PHE A 225 48.49 -0.39 -75.18
N GLU A 226 47.50 -0.86 -75.95
CA GLU A 226 46.22 -1.34 -75.39
C GLU A 226 46.35 -2.70 -74.69
N LEU A 227 47.22 -3.60 -75.16
CA LEU A 227 47.44 -4.90 -74.51
C LEU A 227 48.10 -4.75 -73.11
N THR A 228 49.01 -3.79 -72.92
CA THR A 228 49.66 -3.56 -71.61
C THR A 228 48.73 -2.89 -70.60
N LYS A 229 47.71 -2.15 -71.05
CA LYS A 229 46.75 -1.46 -70.17
C LYS A 229 45.72 -2.44 -69.56
N ASN A 230 45.42 -3.54 -70.24
CA ASN A 230 44.45 -4.54 -69.79
C ASN A 230 45.04 -5.62 -68.87
N GLN A 231 46.38 -5.79 -68.82
CA GLN A 231 47.02 -6.75 -67.92
C GLN A 231 47.13 -6.22 -66.46
N ASN A 232 47.15 -4.90 -66.26
CA ASN A 232 47.35 -4.26 -64.94
C ASN A 232 46.07 -4.00 -64.13
N ILE A 233 44.90 -4.50 -64.58
CA ILE A 233 43.62 -4.36 -63.86
C ILE A 233 43.31 -5.60 -62.99
N LYS A 234 44.08 -6.69 -63.09
CA LYS A 234 43.76 -7.95 -62.38
C LYS A 234 44.20 -8.04 -60.91
N ASP A 235 45.07 -7.16 -60.41
CA ASP A 235 45.68 -7.33 -59.08
C ASP A 235 45.44 -6.18 -58.09
N LYS A 236 44.22 -5.63 -58.01
CA LYS A 236 43.85 -4.74 -56.89
C LYS A 236 42.49 -5.07 -56.25
N SER A 237 42.61 -5.88 -55.20
CA SER A 237 41.97 -5.71 -53.88
C SER A 237 40.50 -6.13 -53.70
N PRO A 238 40.22 -7.02 -52.73
CA PRO A 238 38.87 -7.42 -52.35
C PRO A 238 38.20 -6.39 -51.43
N SER A 239 36.98 -6.01 -51.84
CA SER A 239 35.77 -5.98 -51.00
C SER A 239 35.87 -5.30 -49.62
N ILE A 240 35.61 -4.00 -49.58
CA ILE A 240 34.98 -3.35 -48.42
C ILE A 240 33.56 -3.92 -48.31
N ARG A 241 33.37 -4.78 -47.31
CA ARG A 241 32.08 -5.39 -46.96
C ARG A 241 31.32 -4.39 -46.09
N GLU A 242 30.20 -3.88 -46.60
CA GLU A 242 29.21 -3.12 -45.85
C GLU A 242 28.76 -3.91 -44.63
N TYR A 243 29.00 -3.36 -43.43
CA TYR A 243 28.36 -3.84 -42.21
C TYR A 243 27.03 -3.13 -42.02
N SER A 244 25.99 -3.87 -42.36
CA SER A 244 24.59 -3.68 -42.00
C SER A 244 24.41 -3.20 -40.55
N LYS A 245 23.73 -2.06 -40.40
CA LYS A 245 23.04 -1.67 -39.17
C LYS A 245 22.11 -2.82 -38.75
N ARG A 246 22.28 -3.33 -37.53
CA ARG A 246 21.25 -4.10 -36.83
C ARG A 246 20.88 -3.33 -35.57
N ASP A 247 19.69 -2.75 -35.59
CA ASP A 247 18.99 -2.29 -34.40
C ASP A 247 18.75 -3.50 -33.49
N ARG A 248 19.53 -3.60 -32.42
CA ARG A 248 19.15 -4.42 -31.26
C ARG A 248 18.26 -3.57 -30.38
N ARG A 249 16.95 -3.77 -30.52
CA ARG A 249 15.97 -3.42 -29.49
C ARG A 249 16.29 -4.23 -28.23
N SER A 250 16.72 -3.52 -27.19
CA SER A 250 16.88 -4.06 -25.85
C SER A 250 15.50 -4.33 -25.25
N ALA A 251 15.25 -5.58 -24.87
CA ALA A 251 14.11 -5.95 -24.04
C ALA A 251 14.45 -5.59 -22.58
N GLY A 252 13.90 -4.49 -22.07
CA GLY A 252 14.14 -4.09 -20.68
C GLY A 252 13.47 -2.83 -20.16
N GLU A 253 12.77 -2.02 -20.97
CA GLU A 253 12.24 -0.73 -20.50
C GLU A 253 10.74 -0.71 -20.12
N ASN A 254 10.02 -1.82 -20.22
CA ASN A 254 8.56 -1.81 -19.97
C ASN A 254 8.13 -1.93 -18.50
N ASP A 255 9.05 -2.14 -17.54
CA ASP A 255 8.67 -2.33 -16.13
C ASP A 255 8.79 -1.07 -15.25
N LEU A 256 9.35 0.03 -15.75
CA LEU A 256 9.50 1.26 -14.95
C LEU A 256 8.35 2.28 -15.10
N GLN A 257 7.43 2.10 -16.05
CA GLN A 257 6.29 3.01 -16.22
C GLN A 257 5.05 2.67 -15.37
N LYS A 258 4.98 1.49 -14.74
CA LYS A 258 3.83 1.11 -13.90
C LYS A 258 3.89 1.60 -12.45
N ILE A 259 5.05 2.06 -11.98
CA ILE A 259 5.23 2.50 -10.59
C ILE A 259 4.95 4.02 -10.42
N LEU A 260 5.04 4.80 -11.50
CA LEU A 260 4.83 6.26 -11.46
C LEU A 260 3.36 6.70 -11.46
N THR A 261 2.40 5.81 -11.73
CA THR A 261 0.95 6.13 -11.73
C THR A 261 0.21 5.74 -10.45
N SER A 262 0.88 5.20 -9.42
CA SER A 262 0.24 4.77 -8.17
C SER A 262 0.34 5.80 -7.02
N ALA A 263 0.98 6.95 -7.24
CA ALA A 263 1.21 7.97 -6.21
C ALA A 263 0.33 9.22 -6.47
N TYR A 264 -1.00 9.06 -6.41
CA TYR A 264 -1.88 10.20 -6.13
C TYR A 264 -2.37 10.12 -4.69
N VAL A 265 -1.59 10.80 -3.85
CA VAL A 265 -1.90 11.19 -2.49
C VAL A 265 -3.19 12.01 -2.49
N LYS A 266 -4.27 11.49 -1.87
CA LYS A 266 -5.40 12.31 -1.44
C LYS A 266 -4.97 13.04 -0.16
N ARG A 267 -4.75 14.35 -0.27
CA ARG A 267 -4.64 15.27 0.86
C ARG A 267 -5.77 16.30 0.75
N ASP A 268 -6.62 16.25 1.77
CA ASP A 268 -7.49 17.25 2.39
C ASP A 268 -7.91 18.50 1.60
N ASN A 269 -9.22 18.80 1.65
CA ASN A 269 -9.65 20.18 1.93
C ASN A 269 -11.07 20.31 2.51
N SER A 270 -11.09 21.00 3.66
CA SER A 270 -12.01 22.05 4.14
C SER A 270 -13.51 21.82 4.35
N ALA A 271 -13.88 22.19 5.57
CA ALA A 271 -15.21 22.46 6.13
C ALA A 271 -16.11 23.42 5.34
N SER A 272 -17.43 23.20 5.44
CA SER A 272 -18.42 24.27 5.64
C SER A 272 -19.72 23.71 6.23
N MET A 273 -20.22 24.37 7.27
CA MET A 273 -21.51 24.13 7.92
C MET A 273 -22.70 24.26 6.96
N LYS A 274 -23.77 23.49 7.21
CA LYS A 274 -25.15 23.98 7.38
C LYS A 274 -26.08 22.87 7.90
N LYS A 275 -26.92 23.24 8.87
CA LYS A 275 -28.09 22.49 9.35
C LYS A 275 -29.17 22.46 8.25
N ASP A 276 -29.93 21.38 8.17
CA ASP A 276 -31.38 21.38 8.43
C ASP A 276 -32.02 20.01 8.11
N ASP A 277 -33.04 19.70 8.90
CA ASP A 277 -33.87 18.50 8.86
C ASP A 277 -34.65 18.36 7.55
N SER A 278 -34.74 17.12 7.03
CA SER A 278 -36.02 16.41 6.82
C SER A 278 -35.90 15.20 5.88
N LYS A 279 -36.53 14.10 6.33
CA LYS A 279 -37.20 13.03 5.58
C LYS A 279 -36.51 12.46 4.33
N SER A 280 -36.11 11.19 4.40
CA SER A 280 -36.28 10.30 3.24
C SER A 280 -36.65 8.87 3.64
N PHE A 281 -37.57 8.35 2.85
CA PHE A 281 -38.12 7.00 2.84
C PHE A 281 -37.05 5.94 2.51
N GLY A 282 -37.19 4.79 3.16
CA GLY A 282 -37.01 3.42 2.67
C GLY A 282 -35.92 3.11 1.64
N LYS A 283 -35.07 2.13 1.96
CA LYS A 283 -34.76 1.01 1.07
C LYS A 283 -34.24 -0.18 1.86
N SER A 284 -34.86 -1.33 1.58
CA SER A 284 -34.52 -2.64 2.08
C SER A 284 -33.20 -3.11 1.48
N TYR A 285 -32.37 -3.78 2.28
CA TYR A 285 -31.44 -4.80 1.78
C TYR A 285 -31.62 -6.06 2.63
N GLY A 286 -32.16 -7.09 1.99
CA GLY A 286 -32.09 -8.45 2.49
C GLY A 286 -30.75 -9.12 2.17
N ARG A 287 -30.63 -10.37 2.63
CA ARG A 287 -29.52 -11.34 2.53
C ARG A 287 -28.47 -11.23 3.64
N GLY A 288 -28.17 -12.29 4.40
CA GLY A 288 -28.62 -13.67 4.31
C GLY A 288 -28.39 -14.42 5.62
N HIS A 289 -29.41 -15.18 6.02
CA HIS A 289 -29.29 -16.23 7.02
C HIS A 289 -28.48 -17.39 6.43
N MET A 290 -27.30 -17.64 6.99
CA MET A 290 -26.69 -18.96 6.93
C MET A 290 -27.15 -19.73 8.17
N ARG A 291 -28.14 -20.60 7.97
CA ARG A 291 -28.39 -21.71 8.87
C ARG A 291 -27.26 -22.71 8.65
N SER A 292 -26.50 -23.02 9.69
CA SER A 292 -25.74 -24.27 9.73
C SER A 292 -26.38 -25.18 10.77
N ILE A 293 -26.90 -26.28 10.25
CA ILE A 293 -27.40 -27.47 10.95
C ILE A 293 -26.17 -28.33 11.32
N SER A 294 -26.39 -29.30 12.23
CA SER A 294 -25.50 -30.38 12.70
C SER A 294 -24.71 -30.02 13.97
N ASP A 295 -24.69 -30.80 15.05
CA ASP A 295 -25.27 -32.12 15.32
C ASP A 295 -25.61 -32.32 16.79
N HIS A 296 -26.65 -33.12 17.00
CA HIS A 296 -27.00 -33.76 18.25
C HIS A 296 -25.80 -34.52 18.85
N LYS A 297 -25.53 -34.29 20.14
CA LYS A 297 -25.17 -35.39 21.05
C LYS A 297 -25.89 -35.22 22.38
N LEU A 298 -26.98 -35.97 22.49
CA LEU A 298 -27.56 -36.42 23.74
C LEU A 298 -26.47 -37.10 24.58
N ILE A 299 -26.20 -36.59 25.79
CA ILE A 299 -25.81 -37.46 26.90
C ILE A 299 -26.69 -37.13 28.10
N CYS A 300 -27.25 -38.23 28.59
CA CYS A 300 -28.28 -38.37 29.58
C CYS A 300 -27.78 -38.01 30.98
N SER A 301 -28.71 -37.46 31.75
CA SER A 301 -28.82 -37.44 33.21
C SER A 301 -27.80 -38.22 34.05
N LYS A 302 -27.38 -37.60 35.15
CA LYS A 302 -27.49 -38.24 36.47
C LYS A 302 -27.82 -37.20 37.54
N LYS A 303 -29.04 -37.35 38.09
CA LYS A 303 -29.44 -36.86 39.40
C LYS A 303 -28.56 -37.52 40.45
N THR A 304 -28.07 -36.74 41.40
CA THR A 304 -27.77 -37.22 42.75
C THR A 304 -28.31 -36.22 43.75
N SER A 305 -29.43 -36.61 44.34
CA SER A 305 -29.99 -36.16 45.60
C SER A 305 -29.28 -36.83 46.79
N PHE A 306 -29.44 -36.23 47.97
CA PHE A 306 -28.97 -36.64 49.32
C PHE A 306 -27.51 -36.27 49.60
N LEU A 307 -27.12 -35.55 50.66
CA LEU A 307 -27.71 -35.25 51.98
C LEU A 307 -27.54 -33.76 52.33
#